data_AF-A0A382ZZR6-F1
#
_entry.id   AF-A0A382ZZR6-F1
#
_cell.length_a   1.000
_cell.length_b   1.000
_cell.length_c   1.000
_cell.angle_alpha   90.00
_cell.angle_beta   90.00
_cell.angle_gamma   90.00
#
_symmetry.space_group_name_H-M   'P 1'
#
loop_
_entity.id
_entity.type
_entity.pdbx_description
1 polymer ?
#
loop_
_entity_poly.entity_id
_entity_poly.type
_entity_poly.pdbx_seq_one_letter_code
_entity_poly.pdbx_strand_id
1 'polypeptide(L)'
;MLPEIGVEGQEKLLAAKVLIVGLGGLGSPVSLYLAASGIGSLTLADFDTVDLSNLQRQIVHKTSSIGDLKTESARQTLLEINPGIEIRTIGDQLTIEQLEAETARADVVVDCTDNFEVRYA
;
A
#
# COMPACT_ATOMS: atom_id res chain seq x y z
N MET A 1 -20.64 -12.62 -1.74
CA MET A 1 -19.89 -11.86 -2.76
C MET A 1 -20.82 -10.87 -3.42
N LEU A 2 -20.31 -9.72 -3.86
CA LEU A 2 -21.08 -8.76 -4.63
C LEU A 2 -21.46 -9.37 -5.99
N PRO A 3 -22.72 -9.29 -6.46
CA PRO A 3 -23.14 -9.86 -7.73
C PRO A 3 -22.31 -9.41 -8.94
N GLU A 4 -21.83 -8.17 -8.92
CA GLU A 4 -21.05 -7.54 -9.99
C GLU A 4 -19.59 -8.05 -10.06
N ILE A 5 -19.07 -8.58 -8.96
CA ILE A 5 -17.73 -9.17 -8.87
C ILE A 5 -17.81 -10.68 -9.08
N GLY A 6 -18.77 -11.34 -8.43
CA GLY A 6 -18.92 -12.79 -8.45
C GLY A 6 -17.67 -13.54 -7.95
N VAL A 7 -17.66 -14.85 -8.18
CA VAL A 7 -16.51 -15.70 -7.80
C VAL A 7 -15.29 -15.38 -8.65
N GLU A 8 -15.48 -15.27 -9.97
CA GLU A 8 -14.40 -15.00 -10.91
C GLU A 8 -13.67 -13.68 -10.62
N GLY A 9 -14.41 -12.61 -10.28
CA GLY A 9 -13.80 -11.34 -9.89
C GLY A 9 -13.02 -11.44 -8.59
N GLN A 10 -13.51 -12.21 -7.61
CA GLN A 10 -12.78 -12.41 -6.37
C GLN A 10 -11.49 -13.22 -6.58
N GLU A 11 -11.51 -14.24 -7.43
CA GLU A 11 -10.31 -14.99 -7.81
C GLU A 11 -9.28 -14.10 -8.50
N LYS A 12 -9.72 -13.16 -9.35
CA LYS A 12 -8.83 -12.15 -9.96
C LYS A 12 -8.21 -11.23 -8.90
N LEU A 13 -8.97 -10.77 -7.91
CA LEU A 13 -8.44 -9.96 -6.81
C LEU A 13 -7.39 -10.75 -6.00
N LEU A 14 -7.69 -12.01 -5.67
CA LEU A 14 -6.77 -12.90 -4.94
C LEU A 14 -5.49 -13.19 -5.72
N ALA A 15 -5.50 -13.13 -7.05
CA ALA A 15 -4.30 -13.31 -7.87
C ALA A 15 -3.53 -12.00 -8.14
N ALA A 16 -4.15 -10.84 -7.86
CA ALA A 16 -3.61 -9.54 -8.24
C ALA A 16 -2.45 -9.10 -7.34
N LYS A 17 -1.46 -8.45 -7.98
CA LYS A 17 -0.31 -7.81 -7.34
C LYS A 17 -0.40 -6.31 -7.52
N VAL A 18 -0.54 -5.59 -6.41
CA VAL A 18 -0.67 -4.13 -6.44
C VAL A 18 0.55 -3.48 -5.79
N LEU A 19 1.17 -2.54 -6.50
CA LEU A 19 2.20 -1.66 -5.95
C LEU A 19 1.55 -0.35 -5.49
N ILE A 20 1.77 0.05 -4.24
CA ILE A 20 1.35 1.34 -3.70
C ILE A 20 2.60 2.16 -3.43
N VAL A 21 2.70 3.34 -4.05
CA VAL A 21 3.79 4.29 -3.85
C VAL A 21 3.29 5.45 -3.01
N GLY A 22 3.78 5.56 -1.78
CA GLY A 22 3.32 6.49 -0.76
C GLY A 22 2.24 5.90 0.14
N LEU A 23 2.44 5.97 1.45
CA LEU A 23 1.54 5.55 2.52
C LEU A 23 1.07 6.73 3.37
N GLY A 24 1.12 7.94 2.80
CA GLY A 24 0.56 9.14 3.38
C GLY A 24 -0.98 9.16 3.38
N GLY A 25 -1.55 10.36 3.29
CA GLY A 25 -3.01 10.55 3.40
C GLY A 25 -3.82 9.86 2.30
N LEU A 26 -3.23 9.62 1.12
CA LEU A 26 -3.85 8.91 0.01
C LEU A 26 -3.62 7.39 0.10
N GLY A 27 -2.39 6.97 0.37
CA GLY A 27 -2.03 5.55 0.46
C GLY A 27 -2.68 4.82 1.63
N SER A 28 -2.94 5.55 2.73
CA SER A 28 -3.64 5.01 3.90
C SER A 28 -5.01 4.41 3.56
N PRO A 29 -6.01 5.16 3.07
CA PRO A 29 -7.31 4.59 2.71
C PRO A 29 -7.22 3.58 1.56
N VAL A 30 -6.36 3.81 0.56
CA VAL A 30 -6.17 2.89 -0.56
C VAL A 30 -5.75 1.50 -0.07
N SER A 31 -4.69 1.43 0.74
CA SER A 31 -4.16 0.17 1.24
C SER A 31 -5.17 -0.58 2.11
N LEU A 32 -5.89 0.13 2.98
CA LEU A 32 -6.94 -0.44 3.84
C LEU A 32 -8.04 -1.13 3.01
N TYR A 33 -8.56 -0.46 1.99
CA TYR A 33 -9.64 -1.02 1.16
C TYR A 33 -9.15 -2.12 0.21
N LEU A 34 -7.91 -2.06 -0.29
CA LEU A 34 -7.34 -3.14 -1.09
C LEU A 34 -7.11 -4.41 -0.25
N ALA A 35 -6.62 -4.27 0.98
CA ALA A 35 -6.49 -5.42 1.87
C ALA A 35 -7.86 -6.01 2.22
N ALA A 36 -8.83 -5.17 2.56
CA ALA A 36 -10.19 -5.58 2.91
C ALA A 36 -10.98 -6.19 1.73
N SER A 37 -10.68 -5.81 0.48
CA SER A 37 -11.32 -6.37 -0.72
C SER A 37 -10.80 -7.76 -1.11
N GLY A 38 -9.73 -8.23 -0.46
CA GLY A 38 -9.15 -9.53 -0.72
C GLY A 38 -8.16 -9.55 -1.88
N ILE A 39 -7.41 -8.46 -2.09
CA ILE A 39 -6.20 -8.50 -2.93
C ILE A 39 -5.23 -9.54 -2.38
N GLY A 40 -4.59 -10.30 -3.28
CA GLY A 40 -3.63 -11.34 -2.92
C GLY A 40 -2.28 -10.82 -2.45
N SER A 41 -1.75 -9.80 -3.12
CA SER A 41 -0.42 -9.26 -2.84
C SER A 41 -0.36 -7.74 -2.90
N LEU A 42 0.28 -7.14 -1.90
CA LEU A 42 0.65 -5.72 -1.87
C LEU A 42 2.16 -5.54 -1.79
N THR A 43 2.68 -4.62 -2.59
CA THR A 43 4.01 -4.04 -2.38
C THR A 43 3.82 -2.60 -1.91
N LEU A 44 4.37 -2.27 -0.75
CA LEU A 44 4.24 -0.96 -0.13
C LEU A 44 5.59 -0.24 -0.21
N ALA A 45 5.62 0.91 -0.89
CA ALA A 45 6.82 1.74 -1.01
C ALA A 45 6.59 3.09 -0.35
N ASP A 46 7.31 3.37 0.74
CA ASP A 46 7.34 4.66 1.42
C ASP A 46 8.59 4.70 2.31
N PHE A 47 9.38 5.77 2.20
CA PHE A 47 10.65 5.92 2.91
C PHE A 47 10.53 6.70 4.23
N ASP A 48 9.36 7.24 4.52
CA ASP A 48 9.14 8.02 5.74
C ASP A 48 8.87 7.13 6.96
N THR A 49 8.98 7.76 8.12
CA THR A 49 8.51 7.23 9.40
C THR A 49 7.17 7.84 9.80
N VAL A 50 6.44 7.17 10.68
CA VAL A 50 5.16 7.65 11.22
C VAL A 50 5.41 8.82 12.18
N ASP A 51 4.70 9.93 11.96
CA ASP A 51 4.79 11.12 12.78
C ASP A 51 3.41 11.53 13.35
N LEU A 52 3.39 12.02 14.58
CA LEU A 52 2.15 12.42 15.27
C LEU A 52 1.36 13.49 14.50
N SER A 53 2.04 14.45 13.86
CA SER A 53 1.43 15.54 13.08
C SER A 53 0.73 15.07 11.80
N ASN A 54 0.85 13.79 11.48
CA ASN A 54 0.36 13.18 10.25
C ASN A 54 -0.80 12.19 10.51
N LEU A 55 -0.97 11.72 11.75
CA LEU A 55 -1.96 10.68 12.10
C LEU A 55 -3.42 11.07 11.85
N GLN A 56 -3.77 12.36 11.86
CA GLN A 56 -5.13 12.84 11.59
C GLN A 56 -5.62 12.54 10.16
N ARG A 57 -4.71 12.19 9.25
CA ARG A 57 -5.03 11.85 7.85
C ARG A 57 -4.42 10.53 7.37
N GLN A 58 -3.45 9.97 8.09
CA GLN A 58 -2.78 8.72 7.73
C GLN A 58 -3.35 7.55 8.55
N ILE A 59 -4.60 7.22 8.26
CA ILE A 59 -5.44 6.33 9.10
C ILE A 59 -5.01 4.85 9.11
N VAL A 60 -4.04 4.45 8.27
CA VAL A 60 -3.46 3.10 8.33
C VAL A 60 -2.45 2.97 9.50
N HIS A 61 -1.96 4.09 10.02
CA HIS A 61 -1.01 4.14 11.13
C HIS A 61 -1.71 4.39 12.47
N LYS A 62 -1.06 3.96 13.55
CA LYS A 62 -1.57 4.10 14.93
C LYS A 62 -0.61 4.98 15.74
N THR A 63 -1.11 5.60 16.82
CA THR A 63 -0.25 6.36 17.76
C THR A 63 0.88 5.50 18.33
N SER A 64 0.66 4.18 18.48
CA SER A 64 1.67 3.25 18.97
C SER A 64 2.82 3.00 18.01
N SER A 65 2.69 3.33 16.72
CA SER A 65 3.71 3.11 15.70
C SER A 65 4.49 4.37 15.35
N ILE A 66 4.40 5.43 16.15
CA ILE A 66 5.18 6.67 15.93
C ILE A 66 6.68 6.33 15.98
N GLY A 67 7.41 6.77 14.96
CA GLY A 67 8.84 6.47 14.77
C GLY A 67 9.13 5.21 13.95
N ASP A 68 8.14 4.33 13.73
CA ASP A 68 8.30 3.18 12.85
C ASP A 68 8.27 3.63 11.37
N LEU A 69 8.87 2.84 10.49
CA LEU A 69 8.69 3.02 9.05
C LEU A 69 7.20 2.91 8.71
N LYS A 70 6.70 3.84 7.88
CA LYS A 70 5.30 3.81 7.44
C LYS A 70 4.94 2.48 6.77
N THR A 71 5.85 1.91 5.99
CA THR A 71 5.66 0.61 5.34
C THR A 71 5.44 -0.54 6.33
N GLU A 72 6.20 -0.60 7.42
CA GLU A 72 6.03 -1.64 8.43
C GLU A 72 4.79 -1.40 9.29
N SER A 73 4.54 -0.15 9.71
CA SER A 73 3.32 0.23 10.43
C SER A 73 2.07 -0.14 9.62
N ALA A 74 2.03 0.19 8.33
CA ALA A 74 0.94 -0.18 7.46
C ALA A 74 0.84 -1.70 7.32
N ARG A 75 1.94 -2.42 7.07
CA ARG A 75 1.96 -3.89 6.97
C ARG A 75 1.31 -4.54 8.18
N GLN A 76 1.64 -4.11 9.40
CA GLN A 76 1.04 -4.64 10.63
C GLN A 76 -0.48 -4.42 10.66
N THR A 77 -0.95 -3.20 10.40
CA THR A 77 -2.39 -2.90 10.35
C THR A 77 -3.11 -3.72 9.27
N LEU A 78 -2.52 -3.87 8.09
CA LEU A 78 -3.15 -4.58 6.97
C LEU A 78 -3.23 -6.09 7.21
N LEU A 79 -2.25 -6.68 7.90
CA LEU A 79 -2.30 -8.09 8.31
C LEU A 79 -3.36 -8.35 9.40
N GLU A 80 -3.69 -7.36 10.22
CA GLU A 80 -4.85 -7.47 11.13
C GLU A 80 -6.19 -7.51 10.35
N ILE A 81 -6.26 -6.84 9.21
CA ILE A 81 -7.47 -6.79 8.35
C ILE A 81 -7.59 -8.05 7.51
N ASN A 82 -6.51 -8.45 6.86
CA ASN A 82 -6.47 -9.62 5.98
C ASN A 82 -5.19 -10.43 6.28
N PRO A 83 -5.26 -11.42 7.19
CA PRO A 83 -4.10 -12.25 7.52
C PRO A 83 -3.57 -13.11 6.36
N GLY A 84 -4.36 -13.27 5.30
CA GLY A 84 -4.00 -14.08 4.12
C GLY A 84 -3.30 -13.31 3.01
N ILE A 85 -3.17 -11.99 3.12
CA ILE A 85 -2.51 -11.16 2.11
C ILE A 85 -0.99 -11.26 2.20
N GLU A 86 -0.32 -11.36 1.05
CA GLU A 86 1.13 -11.24 0.96
C GLU A 86 1.53 -9.76 0.93
N ILE A 87 2.41 -9.33 1.84
CA ILE A 87 2.88 -7.94 1.87
C ILE A 87 4.41 -7.89 1.79
N ARG A 88 4.93 -7.22 0.76
CA ARG A 88 6.33 -6.79 0.65
C ARG A 88 6.45 -5.30 0.96
N THR A 89 7.46 -4.92 1.73
CA THR A 89 7.74 -3.52 2.09
C THR A 89 9.04 -3.04 1.44
N ILE A 90 9.05 -1.78 1.04
CA ILE A 90 10.20 -1.05 0.52
C ILE A 90 10.29 0.25 1.32
N GLY A 91 11.11 0.24 2.37
CA GLY A 91 11.29 1.37 3.29
C GLY A 91 12.35 2.37 2.87
N ASP A 92 12.96 2.19 1.70
CA ASP A 92 14.00 3.06 1.16
C ASP A 92 13.44 3.90 0.00
N GLN A 93 14.08 5.04 -0.26
CA GLN A 93 13.76 5.83 -1.44
C GLN A 93 14.19 5.05 -2.70
N LEU A 94 13.22 4.78 -3.58
CA LEU A 94 13.46 4.07 -4.83
C LEU A 94 14.21 4.96 -5.83
N THR A 95 15.24 4.41 -6.48
CA THR A 95 15.75 4.98 -7.73
C THR A 95 14.76 4.75 -8.86
N ILE A 96 14.93 5.45 -10.00
CA ILE A 96 14.09 5.27 -11.18
C ILE A 96 14.14 3.80 -11.65
N GLU A 97 15.33 3.20 -11.70
CA GLU A 97 15.50 1.82 -12.15
C GLU A 97 14.82 0.82 -11.22
N GLN A 98 14.85 1.09 -9.91
CA GLN A 98 14.14 0.25 -8.94
C GLN A 98 12.62 0.43 -9.06
N LEU A 99 12.13 1.66 -9.25
CA LEU A 99 10.72 1.94 -9.46
C LEU A 99 10.18 1.28 -10.73
N GLU A 100 10.94 1.32 -11.84
CA GLU A 100 10.62 0.62 -13.08
C GLU A 100 10.55 -0.89 -12.87
N ALA A 101 11.52 -1.46 -12.14
CA ALA A 101 11.54 -2.89 -11.84
C ALA A 101 10.35 -3.33 -10.97
N GLU A 102 9.95 -2.52 -9.99
CA GLU A 102 8.77 -2.80 -9.15
C GLU A 102 7.47 -2.62 -9.92
N THR A 103 7.38 -1.59 -10.77
CA THR A 103 6.24 -1.36 -11.67
C THR A 103 6.03 -2.54 -12.62
N ALA A 104 7.11 -3.09 -13.18
CA ALA A 104 7.05 -4.25 -14.06
C ALA A 104 6.59 -5.56 -13.37
N ARG A 105 6.62 -5.62 -12.03
CA ARG A 105 6.17 -6.79 -11.24
C ARG A 105 4.72 -6.69 -10.79
N ALA A 106 4.10 -5.52 -10.92
CA ALA A 106 2.74 -5.26 -10.47
C ALA A 106 1.76 -5.34 -11.64
N ASP A 107 0.56 -5.85 -11.37
CA ASP A 107 -0.56 -5.78 -12.32
C ASP A 107 -1.17 -4.37 -12.33
N VAL A 108 -1.13 -3.70 -11.19
CA VAL A 108 -1.63 -2.33 -10.99
C VAL A 108 -0.66 -1.55 -10.10
N VAL A 109 -0.34 -0.32 -10.52
CA VAL A 109 0.39 0.65 -9.69
C VAL A 109 -0.57 1.74 -9.26
N VAL A 110 -0.52 2.10 -7.97
CA VAL A 110 -1.29 3.22 -7.41
C VAL A 110 -0.30 4.25 -6.87
N ASP A 111 -0.13 5.33 -7.64
CA ASP A 111 0.61 6.52 -7.20
C ASP A 111 -0.21 7.29 -6.16
N CYS A 112 0.25 7.21 -4.91
CA CYS A 112 -0.28 7.92 -3.76
C CYS A 112 0.69 8.99 -3.25
N THR A 113 1.68 9.38 -4.05
CA THR A 113 2.60 10.46 -3.71
C THR A 113 1.87 11.80 -3.75
N ASP A 114 2.10 12.64 -2.75
CA ASP A 114 1.48 13.96 -2.63
C ASP A 114 2.40 15.09 -3.14
N ASN A 115 3.52 14.74 -3.78
CA ASN A 115 4.44 15.69 -4.37
C ASN A 115 4.41 15.64 -5.91
N PHE A 116 4.13 16.79 -6.52
CA PHE A 116 4.09 16.99 -7.97
C PHE A 116 5.39 16.56 -8.67
N GLU A 117 6.55 16.70 -8.03
CA GLU A 117 7.84 16.34 -8.65
C GLU A 117 8.00 14.82 -8.86
N VAL A 118 7.42 13.98 -7.99
CA VAL A 118 7.48 12.52 -8.12
C VAL A 118 6.49 12.00 -9.17
N ARG A 119 5.38 12.72 -9.39
CA ARG A 119 4.31 12.31 -10.31
C ARG A 119 4.67 12.43 -11.80
N TYR A 120 5.67 13.24 -12.16
CA TYR A 120 6.06 13.48 -13.57
C TYR A 120 7.50 13.07 -13.90
N ALA A 121 8.19 12.40 -12.96
CA ALA A 121 9.53 11.85 -13.17
C ALA A 121 9.51 10.52 -13.93
#